data_AF-A0A8S2SY09-F1
#
_entry.id   AF-A0A8S2SY09-F1
#
_cell.length_a   1.000
_cell.length_b   1.000
_cell.length_c   1.000
_cell.angle_alpha   90.00
_cell.angle_beta   90.00
_cell.angle_gamma   90.00
#
_symmetry.space_group_name_H-M   'P 1'
#
loop_
_entity.id
_entity.type
_entity.pdbx_description
1 polymer ?
#
loop_
_entity_poly.entity_id
_entity_poly.type
_entity_poly.pdbx_seq_one_letter_code
_entity_poly.pdbx_strand_id
1 'polypeptide(L)'
;STKYFKEIIVWNNNPEINLTLNEISTNSQSNGLIRIINSKANVNDEAKYQACAEAKTLVCFYADDDWNTSHYLRTLIASFRSDPNVLHSATNLVTYYNNMLWTFMDSRIDLHAG
;
A
#
# COMPACT_ATOMS: atom_id res chain seq x y z
N SER A 1 17.98 -7.35 12.79
CA SER A 1 16.99 -7.17 11.71
C SER A 1 16.27 -5.84 11.92
N THR A 2 16.34 -4.92 10.97
CA THR A 2 15.70 -3.59 11.08
C THR A 2 14.21 -3.74 10.80
N LYS A 3 13.35 -3.51 11.80
CA LYS A 3 11.89 -3.44 11.60
C LYS A 3 11.54 -2.07 11.01
N TYR A 4 11.03 -2.05 9.79
CA TYR A 4 10.57 -0.83 9.11
C TYR A 4 9.14 -0.44 9.50
N PHE A 5 8.30 -1.42 9.83
CA PHE A 5 6.88 -1.22 10.11
C PHE A 5 6.56 -1.46 11.58
N LYS A 6 5.69 -0.62 12.14
CA LYS A 6 5.18 -0.74 13.51
C LYS A 6 3.95 -1.64 13.58
N GLU A 7 3.14 -1.64 12.53
CA GLU A 7 2.01 -2.55 12.33
C GLU A 7 1.80 -2.79 10.83
N ILE A 8 1.08 -3.85 10.50
CA ILE A 8 0.67 -4.23 9.15
C ILE A 8 -0.84 -4.43 9.22
N ILE A 9 -1.59 -3.66 8.45
CA ILE A 9 -3.04 -3.81 8.37
C ILE A 9 -3.36 -4.47 7.04
N VAL A 10 -3.99 -5.64 7.09
CA VAL A 10 -4.51 -6.32 5.90
C VAL A 10 -6.01 -6.06 5.85
N TRP A 11 -6.45 -5.37 4.81
CA TRP A 11 -7.87 -5.14 4.55
C TRP A 11 -8.40 -6.19 3.59
N ASN A 12 -9.28 -7.07 4.06
CA ASN A 12 -9.95 -8.04 3.21
C ASN A 12 -11.22 -7.42 2.62
N ASN A 13 -11.19 -7.17 1.31
CA ASN A 13 -12.31 -6.63 0.54
C ASN A 13 -13.34 -7.68 0.11
N ASN A 14 -13.11 -8.98 0.36
CA ASN A 14 -14.06 -10.02 0.01
C ASN A 14 -14.99 -10.32 1.20
N PRO A 15 -16.29 -9.91 1.14
CA PRO A 15 -17.23 -10.12 2.23
C PRO A 15 -17.68 -11.58 2.39
N GLU A 16 -17.41 -12.44 1.41
CA GLU A 16 -17.75 -13.87 1.46
C GLU A 16 -16.69 -14.70 2.20
N ILE A 17 -15.50 -14.12 2.41
CA ILE A 17 -14.37 -14.79 3.04
C ILE A 17 -14.05 -14.08 4.35
N ASN A 18 -13.85 -14.84 5.42
CA ASN A 18 -13.35 -14.31 6.68
C ASN A 18 -11.87 -14.68 6.84
N LEU A 19 -10.99 -13.77 6.47
CA LEU A 19 -9.55 -13.98 6.47
C LEU A 19 -9.00 -14.03 7.90
N THR A 20 -8.15 -15.02 8.15
CA THR A 20 -7.52 -15.29 9.44
C THR A 20 -6.00 -15.19 9.37
N LEU A 21 -5.34 -15.01 10.52
CA LEU A 21 -3.89 -14.89 10.58
C LEU A 21 -3.15 -16.13 10.05
N ASN A 22 -3.73 -17.32 10.18
CA ASN A 22 -3.13 -18.56 9.72
C ASN A 22 -3.08 -18.67 8.19
N GLU A 23 -3.95 -17.95 7.48
CA GLU A 23 -3.98 -17.94 6.02
C GLU A 23 -2.95 -16.98 5.42
N ILE A 24 -2.52 -15.96 6.18
CA ILE A 24 -1.59 -14.93 5.71
C ILE A 24 -0.17 -15.13 6.25
N SER A 25 -0.05 -15.56 7.51
CA SER A 25 1.23 -15.61 8.20
C SER A 25 1.79 -17.02 8.25
N THR A 26 2.92 -17.22 7.58
CA THR A 26 3.70 -18.46 7.64
C THR A 26 4.65 -18.51 8.84
N ASN A 27 4.78 -17.40 9.59
CA ASN A 27 5.71 -17.27 10.71
C ASN A 27 5.04 -16.59 11.92
N SER A 28 5.05 -17.27 13.07
CA SER A 28 4.49 -16.75 14.32
C SER A 28 5.11 -15.43 14.78
N GLN A 29 6.33 -15.11 14.35
CA GLN A 29 7.05 -13.89 14.71
C GLN A 29 6.43 -12.61 14.08
N SER A 30 5.73 -12.74 12.94
CA SER A 30 5.01 -11.62 12.30
C SER A 30 3.59 -11.44 12.83
N ASN A 31 3.02 -12.43 13.52
CA ASN A 31 1.62 -12.38 13.97
C ASN A 31 1.33 -11.19 14.88
N GLY A 32 2.30 -10.76 15.70
CA GLY A 32 2.12 -9.60 16.59
C GLY A 32 2.10 -8.24 15.88
N LEU A 33 2.46 -8.17 14.59
CA LEU A 33 2.41 -6.95 13.78
C LEU A 33 1.16 -6.87 12.90
N ILE A 34 0.54 -8.01 12.58
CA ILE A 34 -0.53 -8.09 11.59
C ILE A 34 -1.88 -7.91 12.27
N ARG A 35 -2.68 -6.97 11.77
CA ARG A 35 -4.09 -6.81 12.08
C ARG A 35 -4.90 -7.00 10.79
N ILE A 36 -5.89 -7.88 10.83
CA ILE A 36 -6.79 -8.12 9.70
C ILE A 36 -8.10 -7.38 9.95
N ILE A 37 -8.58 -6.66 8.94
CA ILE A 37 -9.91 -6.05 8.92
C ILE A 37 -10.71 -6.75 7.82
N ASN A 38 -11.70 -7.55 8.21
CA ASN A 38 -12.63 -8.19 7.28
C ASN A 38 -13.80 -7.24 7.02
N SER A 39 -13.82 -6.63 5.82
CA SER A 39 -14.87 -5.71 5.43
C SER A 39 -16.18 -6.44 5.14
N LYS A 40 -17.30 -5.79 5.42
CA LYS A 40 -18.64 -6.31 5.09
C LYS A 40 -19.03 -6.10 3.62
N ALA A 41 -18.22 -5.37 2.87
CA ALA A 41 -18.42 -5.10 1.45
C ALA A 41 -17.09 -4.86 0.74
N ASN A 42 -17.06 -5.05 -0.57
CA ASN A 42 -15.93 -4.64 -1.38
C ASN A 42 -15.97 -3.11 -1.59
N VAL A 43 -15.05 -2.40 -0.94
CA VAL A 43 -14.91 -0.94 -1.06
C VAL A 43 -13.80 -0.54 -2.05
N ASN A 44 -13.32 -1.50 -2.85
CA ASN A 44 -12.29 -1.31 -3.87
C ASN A 44 -11.05 -0.60 -3.29
N ASP A 45 -10.54 0.43 -3.98
CA ASP A 45 -9.35 1.18 -3.58
C ASP A 45 -9.53 2.03 -2.32
N GLU A 46 -10.77 2.31 -1.90
CA GLU A 46 -11.05 3.04 -0.67
C GLU A 46 -10.49 2.32 0.56
N ALA A 47 -10.42 0.98 0.49
CA ALA A 47 -9.87 0.11 1.53
C ALA A 47 -8.50 0.55 2.03
N LYS A 48 -7.62 0.99 1.12
CA LYS A 48 -6.24 1.41 1.46
C LYS A 48 -6.27 2.62 2.38
N TYR A 49 -7.13 3.59 2.07
CA TYR A 49 -7.29 4.81 2.86
C TYR A 49 -7.98 4.55 4.19
N GLN A 50 -9.01 3.69 4.21
CA GLN A 50 -9.67 3.29 5.46
C GLN A 50 -8.72 2.54 6.39
N ALA A 51 -7.91 1.62 5.85
CA ALA A 51 -6.88 0.93 6.62
C ALA A 51 -5.86 1.90 7.24
N CYS A 52 -5.44 2.93 6.49
CA CYS A 52 -4.54 3.95 7.02
C CYS A 52 -5.20 4.84 8.09
N ALA A 53 -6.47 5.22 7.91
CA ALA A 53 -7.21 6.00 8.90
C ALA A 53 -7.37 5.23 10.23
N GLU A 54 -7.47 3.90 10.16
CA GLU A 54 -7.51 3.01 11.31
C GLU A 54 -6.13 2.75 11.95
N ALA A 55 -5.04 3.25 11.36
CA ALA A 55 -3.68 3.01 11.84
C ALA A 55 -3.36 3.84 13.09
N LYS A 56 -2.46 3.32 13.93
CA LYS A 56 -1.93 3.99 15.13
C LYS A 56 -0.66 4.79 14.84
N THR A 57 -0.30 4.93 13.55
CA THR A 57 0.91 5.59 13.08
C THR A 57 0.58 6.85 12.28
N LEU A 58 1.52 7.79 12.23
CA LEU A 58 1.34 9.07 11.52
C LEU A 58 1.46 8.95 10.00
N VAL A 59 2.04 7.85 9.50
CA VAL A 59 2.38 7.65 8.09
C VAL A 59 2.05 6.22 7.72
N CYS A 60 1.50 6.05 6.51
CA CYS A 60 1.14 4.75 5.95
C CYS A 60 1.98 4.44 4.71
N PHE A 61 2.25 3.16 4.52
CA PHE A 61 2.83 2.61 3.30
C PHE A 61 1.82 1.65 2.70
N TYR A 62 1.44 1.88 1.45
CA TYR A 62 0.50 1.04 0.71
C TYR A 62 1.25 0.04 -0.17
N ALA A 63 0.75 -1.18 -0.24
CA ALA A 63 1.22 -2.20 -1.15
C ALA A 63 0.02 -3.04 -1.61
N ASP A 64 0.02 -3.39 -2.89
CA ASP A 64 -0.93 -4.34 -3.46
C ASP A 64 -0.53 -5.77 -3.04
N ASP A 65 -1.51 -6.68 -2.99
CA ASP A 65 -1.35 -8.05 -2.52
C ASP A 65 -0.62 -8.98 -3.51
N ASP A 66 -0.52 -8.56 -4.77
CA ASP A 66 0.22 -9.23 -5.84
C ASP A 66 1.61 -8.63 -6.09
N TRP A 67 2.07 -7.71 -5.23
CA TRP A 67 3.28 -6.94 -5.48
C TRP A 67 4.44 -7.22 -4.51
N ASN A 68 5.63 -7.49 -5.06
CA ASN A 68 6.84 -7.73 -4.28
C ASN A 68 7.64 -6.43 -4.06
N THR A 69 7.58 -5.90 -2.83
CA THR A 69 8.26 -4.65 -2.43
C THR A 69 9.74 -4.81 -2.07
N SER A 70 10.25 -6.05 -1.96
CA SER A 70 11.55 -6.33 -1.33
C SER A 70 12.75 -5.65 -2.01
N HIS A 71 12.68 -5.42 -3.31
CA HIS A 71 13.78 -4.85 -4.09
C HIS A 71 13.92 -3.33 -3.96
N TYR A 72 12.86 -2.60 -3.62
CA TYR A 72 12.87 -1.13 -3.60
C TYR A 72 12.44 -0.52 -2.27
N LEU A 73 11.89 -1.30 -1.33
CA LEU A 73 11.38 -0.80 -0.05
C LEU A 73 12.40 0.05 0.71
N ARG A 74 13.67 -0.38 0.75
CA ARG A 74 14.73 0.36 1.46
C ARG A 74 14.98 1.73 0.84
N THR A 75 15.04 1.79 -0.48
CA THR A 75 15.24 3.04 -1.23
C THR A 75 14.05 3.97 -1.05
N LEU A 76 12.83 3.43 -1.10
CA LEU A 76 11.62 4.22 -0.91
C LEU A 76 11.54 4.82 0.49
N ILE A 77 11.88 4.04 1.52
CA ILE A 77 11.96 4.54 2.91
C ILE A 77 13.04 5.62 3.05
N ALA A 78 14.20 5.45 2.41
CA ALA A 78 15.26 6.46 2.43
C ALA A 78 14.83 7.77 1.72
N SER A 79 14.11 7.65 0.61
CA SER A 79 13.52 8.78 -0.11
C SER A 79 12.51 9.52 0.76
N PHE A 80 11.56 8.79 1.38
CA PHE A 80 10.58 9.35 2.29
C PHE A 80 11.22 10.08 3.48
N ARG A 81 12.27 9.50 4.08
CA ARG A 81 12.99 10.14 5.19
C ARG A 81 13.71 11.43 4.79
N SER A 82 14.05 11.57 3.51
CA SER A 82 14.75 12.75 3.00
C SER A 82 13.78 13.91 2.74
N ASP A 83 12.54 13.62 2.35
CA ASP A 83 11.46 14.61 2.19
C ASP A 83 10.09 14.01 2.55
N PRO A 84 9.69 14.05 3.84
CA PRO A 84 8.48 13.37 4.30
C PRO A 84 7.17 14.06 3.90
N ASN A 85 7.24 15.25 3.30
CA ASN A 85 6.06 16.07 2.99
C ASN A 85 5.50 15.82 1.58
N VAL A 86 6.16 14.97 0.79
CA VAL A 86 5.73 14.62 -0.57
C VAL A 86 5.41 13.13 -0.68
N LEU A 87 4.62 12.76 -1.68
CA LEU A 87 4.31 11.36 -1.96
C LEU A 87 5.54 10.66 -2.56
N HIS A 88 5.85 9.46 -2.06
CA HIS A 88 6.88 8.59 -2.59
C HIS A 88 6.24 7.31 -3.10
N SER A 89 6.41 7.01 -4.37
CA SER A 89 5.88 5.81 -5.00
C SER A 89 6.95 5.10 -5.82
N ALA A 90 6.74 3.80 -6.05
CA ALA A 90 7.55 3.00 -6.94
C ALA A 90 6.63 2.03 -7.68
N THR A 91 6.90 1.82 -8.96
CA THR A 91 6.22 0.84 -9.80
C THR A 91 7.23 0.18 -10.74
N ASN A 92 6.81 -0.85 -11.47
CA ASN A 92 7.66 -1.49 -12.47
C ASN A 92 7.60 -0.73 -13.81
N LEU A 93 8.57 -0.97 -14.70
CA LEU A 93 8.66 -0.27 -15.97
C LEU A 93 7.43 -0.47 -16.85
N VAL A 94 6.85 -1.67 -16.86
CA VAL A 94 5.69 -2.00 -17.71
C VAL A 94 4.47 -1.19 -17.27
N THR A 95 4.18 -1.18 -15.97
CA THR A 95 3.09 -0.39 -15.39
C THR A 95 3.30 1.10 -15.62
N TYR A 96 4.53 1.61 -15.45
CA TYR A 96 4.86 3.00 -15.75
C TYR A 96 4.53 3.38 -17.20
N TYR A 97 5.01 2.60 -18.18
CA TYR A 97 4.75 2.87 -19.59
C TYR A 97 3.27 2.79 -19.93
N ASN A 98 2.56 1.79 -19.39
CA ASN A 98 1.12 1.68 -19.61
C ASN A 98 0.37 2.89 -19.05
N ASN A 99 0.67 3.33 -17.83
CA ASN A 99 0.02 4.50 -17.24
C ASN A 99 0.32 5.77 -18.05
N MET A 100 1.55 5.94 -18.54
CA MET A 100 1.92 7.06 -19.41
C MET A 100 1.12 7.11 -20.72
N LEU A 101 0.75 5.96 -21.30
CA LEU A 101 -0.10 5.92 -22.51
C LEU A 101 -1.50 6.44 -22.26
N TRP A 102 -2.01 6.26 -21.04
CA TRP A 102 -3.33 6.72 -20.62
C TRP A 102 -3.30 8.09 -19.94
N THR A 103 -2.11 8.68 -19.78
CA THR A 103 -1.96 9.99 -19.16
C THR A 103 -2.13 11.09 -20.20
N PHE A 104 -3.10 11.98 -19.98
CA PHE A 104 -3.27 13.21 -20.75
C PHE A 104 -2.78 14.39 -19.92
N MET A 105 -1.84 15.16 -20.48
CA MET A 105 -1.34 16.40 -19.88
C MET A 105 -1.69 17.58 -20.79
N ASP A 106 -2.38 18.59 -20.25
CA ASP A 106 -2.54 19.89 -20.89
C ASP A 106 -2.18 21.00 -19.91
N SER A 107 -0.95 21.50 -20.04
CA SER A 107 -0.39 22.54 -19.16
C SER A 107 -1.11 23.89 -19.26
N ARG A 108 -1.93 24.11 -20.30
CA ARG A 108 -2.67 25.37 -20.47
C ARG A 108 -3.90 25.45 -19.57
N ILE A 109 -4.45 24.29 -19.20
CA ILE A 109 -5.61 24.15 -18.32
C ILE A 109 -5.26 23.41 -17.03
N ASP A 110 -3.97 23.20 -16.77
CA ASP A 110 -3.45 22.43 -15.63
C ASP A 110 -4.10 21.04 -15.50
N LEU A 111 -4.41 20.43 -16.65
CA LEU A 111 -5.02 19.11 -16.67
C LEU A 111 -3.93 18.05 -16.58
N HIS A 112 -4.01 17.25 -15.51
CA HIS A 112 -3.27 16.01 -15.36
C HIS A 112 -4.29 14.90 -15.09
N ALA A 113 -4.54 14.06 -16.09
CA ALA A 113 -5.43 12.90 -15.98
C ALA A 113 -4.61 11.64 -16.29
N GLY A 114 -4.42 10.78 -15.30
CA GLY A 114 -3.66 9.52 -15.39
C GLY A 114 -3.79 8.74 -14.10
#